data_AF-A0A0R1Z0G6-F1
#
_entry.id   AF-A0A0R1Z0G6-F1
#
_cell.length_a   1.000
_cell.length_b   1.000
_cell.length_c   1.000
_cell.angle_alpha   90.00
_cell.angle_beta   90.00
_cell.angle_gamma   90.00
#
_symmetry.space_group_name_H-M   'P 1'
#
loop_
_entity.id
_entity.type
_entity.pdbx_description
1 polymer ?
#
loop_
_entity_poly.entity_id
_entity_poly.type
_entity_poly.pdbx_seq_one_letter_code
_entity_poly.pdbx_strand_id
1 'polypeptide(L)'
;MLSEGGTDDVISTRSYLYDQYKPQIHSMTIGEVISLLAAHPELIRRPILMDSKRIEFGYNEDEIRCFMPRGTRKCELEKMVRRAL
;
A
#
# COMPACT_ATOMS: atom_id res chain seq x y z
N MET A 1 -12.63 -2.80 4.86
CA MET A 1 -11.35 -2.90 5.59
C MET A 1 -10.42 -1.84 5.00
N LEU A 2 -9.63 -1.14 5.81
CA LEU A 2 -8.75 -0.07 5.34
C LEU A 2 -7.42 -0.61 4.77
N SER A 3 -6.99 -1.81 5.17
CA SER A 3 -5.94 -2.61 4.53
C SER A 3 -6.19 -4.11 4.82
N GLU A 4 -5.68 -5.00 3.96
CA GLU A 4 -5.85 -6.46 4.11
C GLU A 4 -4.65 -7.12 4.83
N GLY A 5 -3.42 -6.60 4.66
CA GLY A 5 -2.19 -7.11 5.26
C GLY A 5 -1.75 -6.40 6.54
N GLY A 6 -2.55 -5.45 7.06
CA GLY A 6 -2.26 -4.77 8.32
C GLY A 6 -0.96 -3.98 8.28
N THR A 7 -0.07 -4.21 9.24
CA THR A 7 1.21 -3.49 9.37
C THR A 7 2.22 -3.89 8.29
N ASP A 8 2.08 -5.06 7.67
CA ASP A 8 3.01 -5.52 6.65
C ASP A 8 2.90 -4.69 5.36
N ASP A 9 1.70 -4.17 5.07
CA ASP A 9 1.44 -3.37 3.87
C ASP A 9 2.20 -2.02 3.90
N VAL A 10 2.39 -1.44 5.08
CA VAL A 10 3.07 -0.13 5.21
C VAL A 10 4.58 -0.26 5.17
N ILE A 11 5.14 -1.46 5.41
CA ILE A 11 6.58 -1.65 5.57
C ILE A 11 7.25 -1.92 4.22
N SER A 12 8.28 -1.14 3.93
CA SER A 12 9.14 -1.28 2.76
C SER A 12 10.14 -2.42 2.97
N THR A 13 9.80 -3.61 2.48
CA THR A 13 10.68 -4.79 2.50
C THR A 13 11.94 -4.65 1.64
N ARG A 14 12.01 -3.59 0.82
CA ARG A 14 13.17 -3.26 -0.03
C ARG A 14 14.14 -2.27 0.62
N SER A 15 13.81 -1.74 1.79
CA SER A 15 14.69 -0.83 2.52
C SER A 15 15.91 -1.59 3.05
N TYR A 16 17.09 -0.99 2.96
CA TYR A 16 18.32 -1.54 3.56
C TYR A 16 18.17 -1.79 5.07
N LEU A 17 17.33 -1.01 5.75
CA LEU A 17 17.06 -1.17 7.18
C LEU A 17 16.10 -2.33 7.48
N TYR A 18 15.33 -2.81 6.49
CA TYR A 18 14.32 -3.83 6.74
C TYR A 18 14.93 -5.10 7.32
N ASP A 19 16.04 -5.59 6.76
CA ASP A 19 16.68 -6.81 7.24
C ASP A 19 17.19 -6.70 8.69
N GLN A 20 17.49 -5.49 9.16
CA GLN A 20 17.93 -5.24 10.55
C GLN A 20 16.76 -5.33 11.53
N TYR A 21 15.57 -4.87 11.13
CA TYR A 21 14.40 -4.80 12.00
C TYR A 21 13.40 -5.95 11.79
N LYS A 22 13.47 -6.68 10.67
CA LYS A 22 12.57 -7.79 10.31
C LYS A 22 12.35 -8.81 11.45
N PRO A 23 13.38 -9.25 12.22
CA PRO A 23 13.16 -10.19 13.31
C PRO A 23 12.28 -9.63 14.44
N GLN A 24 12.28 -8.31 14.62
CA GLN A 24 11.64 -7.61 15.74
C GLN A 24 10.26 -7.09 15.36
N ILE A 25 10.06 -6.67 14.11
CA ILE A 25 8.81 -6.10 13.59
C ILE A 25 7.60 -7.02 13.87
N HIS A 26 7.74 -8.33 13.67
CA HIS A 26 6.64 -9.29 13.88
C HIS A 26 6.25 -9.48 15.35
N SER A 27 7.11 -9.08 16.29
CA SER A 27 6.83 -9.11 17.74
C SER A 27 6.42 -7.75 18.31
N MET A 28 6.51 -6.67 17.53
CA MET A 28 6.19 -5.33 17.98
C MET A 28 4.68 -5.11 18.06
N THR A 29 4.26 -4.35 19.06
CA THR A 29 2.93 -3.76 19.13
C THR A 29 2.76 -2.70 18.03
N ILE A 30 1.51 -2.36 17.70
CA ILE A 30 1.21 -1.30 16.71
C ILE A 30 1.90 0.02 17.09
N GLY A 31 1.92 0.40 18.37
CA GLY A 31 2.55 1.64 18.83
C GLY A 31 4.07 1.65 18.65
N GLU A 32 4.72 0.51 18.84
CA GLU A 32 6.15 0.35 18.59
C GLU A 32 6.47 0.42 17.10
N VAL A 33 5.65 -0.20 16.25
CA VAL A 33 5.83 -0.08 14.79
C VAL A 33 5.62 1.35 14.32
N ILE A 34 4.61 2.07 14.84
CA ILE A 34 4.42 3.50 14.53
C ILE A 34 5.65 4.30 14.92
N SER A 35 6.21 4.05 16.11
CA SER A 35 7.41 4.73 16.59
C SER A 35 8.64 4.42 15.72
N LEU A 36 8.80 3.16 15.29
CA LEU A 36 9.85 2.73 14.38
C LEU A 36 9.74 3.44 13.02
N LEU A 37 8.55 3.49 12.43
CA LEU A 37 8.31 4.15 11.14
C LEU A 37 8.50 5.67 11.22
N ALA A 38 8.17 6.28 12.35
CA ALA A 38 8.43 7.70 12.60
C ALA A 38 9.94 7.99 12.70
N ALA A 39 10.72 7.08 13.30
CA ALA A 39 12.17 7.19 13.40
C ALA A 39 12.89 6.88 12.08
N HIS A 40 12.36 5.94 11.28
CA HIS A 40 12.92 5.49 10.01
C HIS A 40 11.90 5.55 8.87
N PRO A 41 11.61 6.75 8.31
CA PRO A 41 10.63 6.89 7.24
C PRO A 41 10.95 6.11 5.97
N GLU A 42 12.22 5.75 5.73
CA GLU A 42 12.68 4.82 4.68
C GLU A 42 12.09 3.41 4.80
N LEU A 43 11.63 3.00 5.98
CA LEU A 43 10.88 1.77 6.18
C LEU A 43 9.41 1.89 5.73
N ILE A 44 8.94 3.08 5.35
CA ILE A 44 7.57 3.26 4.85
C ILE A 44 7.54 3.00 3.34
N ARG A 45 6.63 2.12 2.91
CA ARG A 45 6.37 1.79 1.50
C ARG A 45 5.75 2.99 0.78
N ARG A 46 6.28 3.34 -0.39
CA ARG A 46 5.88 4.51 -1.18
C ARG A 46 5.59 4.11 -2.63
N PRO A 47 4.71 4.82 -3.35
CA PRO A 47 3.90 5.98 -2.92
C PRO A 47 2.78 5.60 -1.91
N ILE A 48 2.20 6.58 -1.23
CA ILE A 48 1.02 6.38 -0.35
C ILE A 48 -0.13 7.16 -0.96
N LEU A 49 -1.23 6.48 -1.27
CA LEU A 49 -2.44 7.10 -1.78
C LEU A 49 -3.56 6.89 -0.78
N MET A 50 -4.33 7.94 -0.47
CA MET A 50 -5.43 7.84 0.48
C MET A 50 -6.61 8.74 0.10
N ASP A 51 -7.83 8.24 0.33
CA ASP A 51 -9.08 8.99 0.31
C ASP A 51 -9.83 8.77 1.63
N SER A 52 -11.07 9.25 1.75
CA SER A 52 -11.87 9.10 2.97
C SER A 52 -12.29 7.66 3.29
N LYS A 53 -12.05 6.71 2.37
CA LYS A 53 -12.53 5.33 2.45
C LYS A 53 -11.43 4.29 2.31
N ARG A 54 -10.28 4.66 1.73
CA ARG A 54 -9.25 3.73 1.25
C ARG A 54 -7.86 4.33 1.42
N ILE A 55 -6.89 3.45 1.63
CA ILE A 55 -5.47 3.75 1.63
C ILE A 55 -4.76 2.64 0.86
N GLU A 56 -3.77 3.00 0.06
CA GLU A 56 -2.92 2.07 -0.68
C GLU A 56 -1.46 2.42 -0.44
N PHE A 57 -0.65 1.38 -0.24
CA PHE A 57 0.79 1.49 0.02
C PHE A 57 1.60 0.86 -1.12
N GLY A 58 2.44 1.68 -1.76
CA GLY A 58 3.16 1.30 -2.96
C GLY A 58 2.33 1.48 -4.23
N TYR A 59 2.80 0.85 -5.30
CA TYR A 59 2.14 0.87 -6.60
C TYR A 59 1.72 -0.55 -6.99
N ASN A 60 0.43 -0.70 -7.27
CA ASN A 60 -0.16 -1.87 -7.89
C ASN A 60 -1.18 -1.36 -8.93
N GLU A 61 -1.00 -1.76 -10.18
CA GLU A 61 -1.79 -1.25 -11.31
C GLU A 61 -3.28 -1.61 -11.20
N ASP A 62 -3.63 -2.73 -10.57
CA ASP A 62 -5.01 -3.17 -10.42
C ASP A 62 -5.68 -2.50 -9.20
N GLU A 63 -4.98 -2.46 -8.06
CA GLU A 63 -5.50 -1.86 -6.82
C GLU A 63 -5.67 -0.35 -6.95
N ILE A 64 -4.72 0.36 -7.59
CA ILE A 64 -4.78 1.83 -7.74
C ILE A 64 -6.02 2.30 -8.50
N ARG A 65 -6.64 1.43 -9.33
CA ARG A 65 -7.89 1.72 -10.05
C ARG A 65 -9.05 2.00 -9.12
N CYS A 66 -8.94 1.60 -7.85
CA CYS A 66 -9.93 1.90 -6.83
C CYS A 66 -10.09 3.43 -6.63
N PHE A 67 -9.05 4.23 -6.84
CA PHE A 67 -9.12 5.70 -6.74
C PHE A 67 -9.75 6.38 -7.95
N MET A 68 -9.90 5.68 -9.08
CA MET A 68 -10.60 6.26 -10.24
C MET A 68 -12.09 6.44 -9.96
N PRO A 69 -12.71 7.55 -10.42
CA PRO A 69 -14.16 7.70 -10.42
C PRO A 69 -14.86 6.53 -11.11
N ARG A 70 -16.07 6.17 -10.64
CA ARG A 70 -16.84 5.02 -11.15
C ARG A 70 -17.05 5.07 -12.67
N GLY A 71 -17.35 6.26 -13.22
CA GLY A 71 -17.56 6.46 -14.66
C GLY A 71 -16.30 6.17 -15.48
N THR A 72 -15.16 6.72 -15.05
CA THR A 72 -13.85 6.48 -15.67
C THR A 72 -13.50 5.00 -15.65
N ARG A 73 -13.68 4.32 -14.51
CA ARG A 73 -13.40 2.88 -14.38
C ARG A 73 -14.21 2.04 -15.36
N LYS A 74 -15.51 2.32 -15.51
CA LYS A 74 -16.38 1.61 -16.46
C LYS A 74 -15.91 1.83 -17.91
N CYS A 75 -15.58 3.07 -18.27
CA CYS A 75 -15.11 3.40 -19.61
C CYS A 75 -13.79 2.69 -19.95
N GLU A 76 -12.82 2.69 -19.03
CA GLU A 76 -11.55 1.97 -19.23
C GLU A 76 -11.74 0.46 -19.34
N LEU A 77 -12.62 -0.14 -18.53
CA LEU A 77 -12.95 -1.56 -18.64
C LEU A 77 -13.57 -1.90 -20.01
N GLU A 78 -14.54 -1.10 -20.47
CA GLU A 78 -15.15 -1.28 -21.80
C GLU A 78 -14.14 -1.13 -22.95
N LYS A 79 -13.13 -0.25 -22.80
CA LYS A 79 -12.04 -0.13 -23.78
C LYS A 79 -11.12 -1.35 -23.76
N MET A 80 -10.78 -1.87 -22.57
CA MET A 80 -9.95 -3.07 -22.44
C MET A 80 -10.63 -4.30 -23.03
N VAL A 81 -11.92 -4.51 -22.73
CA VAL A 81 -12.71 -5.61 -23.31
C VAL A 81 -12.78 -5.51 -24.83
N ARG A 82 -13.00 -4.30 -25.38
CA ARG A 82 -13.03 -4.08 -26.84
C ARG A 82 -11.68 -4.32 -27.53
N ARG A 83 -10.55 -4.10 -26.85
CA ARG A 83 -9.21 -4.33 -27.40
C ARG A 83 -8.78 -5.81 -27.34
N ALA A 84 -9.40 -6.58 -26.46
CA ALA A 84 -9.10 -8.01 -26.28
C ALA A 84 -9.90 -8.92 -27.23
N LEU A 85 -10.88 -8.35 -27.93
CA LEU A 85 -11.65 -8.97 -29.02
C LEU A 85 -11.02 -8.59 -30.36
#